data_AF-A0A1M6A202-F1
#
_entry.id   AF-A0A1M6A202-F1
#
_cell.length_a   1.000
_cell.length_b   1.000
_cell.length_c   1.000
_cell.angle_alpha   90.00
_cell.angle_beta   90.00
_cell.angle_gamma   90.00
#
_symmetry.space_group_name_H-M   'P 1'
#
loop_
_entity.id
_entity.type
_entity.pdbx_description
1 polymer ?
#
loop_
_entity_poly.entity_id
_entity_poly.type
_entity_poly.pdbx_seq_one_letter_code
_entity_poly.pdbx_strand_id
1 'polypeptide(L)'
;MVKKSIILLFTVLSILCSFSIVSADGVQQPPGSSDSSSEDTAEKAPSRFIRFAEDESYVYYLDKKDSGWVRRPYTMDKYVIEAWVKMVPYEYATYEMYSPEADDSRYFLEHYLVDPQNKKIQFLCEIEVEGGRPQNNIKQRKYDHKHWEPLIPESVEDTVYHAVVDKYGKSNEDNTWKTIDEIIDGLFSVRVLKEVIKMGKI
;
A
#
# COMPACT_ATOMS: atom_id res chain seq x y z
N MET A 1 -51.69 15.42 16.19
CA MET A 1 -51.75 16.86 15.79
C MET A 1 -51.16 17.69 16.92
N VAL A 2 -50.26 18.60 16.55
CA VAL A 2 -49.66 19.72 17.31
C VAL A 2 -48.50 19.42 18.28
N LYS A 3 -47.30 19.80 17.79
CA LYS A 3 -46.00 20.00 18.45
C LYS A 3 -46.09 20.96 19.64
N LYS A 4 -45.15 20.87 20.59
CA LYS A 4 -44.56 22.05 21.28
C LYS A 4 -43.19 21.72 21.90
N SER A 5 -42.15 22.29 21.29
CA SER A 5 -40.81 22.47 21.85
C SER A 5 -40.87 23.35 23.11
N ILE A 6 -39.98 23.11 24.09
CA ILE A 6 -39.44 24.13 24.99
C ILE A 6 -37.99 23.72 25.30
N ILE A 7 -37.06 24.58 24.86
CA ILE A 7 -35.69 24.69 25.32
C ILE A 7 -35.73 25.78 26.41
N LEU A 8 -35.12 25.55 27.58
CA LEU A 8 -34.68 26.65 28.42
C LEU A 8 -33.39 26.30 29.17
N LEU A 9 -32.39 27.12 28.90
CA LEU A 9 -31.04 27.22 29.42
C LEU A 9 -31.05 28.19 30.63
N PHE A 10 -30.47 27.87 31.79
CA PHE A 10 -30.00 28.84 32.82
C PHE A 10 -29.10 28.09 33.83
N THR A 11 -27.76 28.18 33.73
CA THR A 11 -26.80 29.12 34.38
C THR A 11 -26.26 28.72 35.76
N VAL A 12 -24.95 28.46 35.77
CA VAL A 12 -23.85 28.93 36.66
C VAL A 12 -23.97 28.86 38.20
N LEU A 13 -22.87 28.37 38.81
CA LEU A 13 -22.11 28.98 39.94
C LEU A 13 -22.20 28.34 41.33
N SER A 14 -21.13 27.64 41.72
CA SER A 14 -20.50 27.66 43.08
C SER A 14 -19.35 26.62 43.10
N ILE A 15 -18.05 26.92 43.01
CA ILE A 15 -17.14 27.72 43.85
C ILE A 15 -16.84 27.09 45.23
N LEU A 16 -15.55 26.75 45.38
CA LEU A 16 -14.64 26.73 46.55
C LEU A 16 -14.67 25.59 47.59
N CYS A 17 -13.46 25.00 47.76
CA CYS A 17 -12.64 24.93 48.99
C CYS A 17 -11.71 23.69 48.87
N SER A 18 -10.38 23.68 49.08
CA SER A 18 -9.51 24.53 49.90
C SER A 18 -8.03 24.35 49.52
N PHE A 19 -7.24 25.41 49.67
CA PHE A 19 -5.77 25.44 49.82
C PHE A 19 -5.35 24.72 51.12
N SER A 20 -4.19 24.06 51.26
CA SER A 20 -2.80 24.57 51.39
C SER A 20 -1.86 23.35 51.49
N ILE A 21 -0.56 23.36 51.19
CA ILE A 21 0.54 23.90 52.01
C ILE A 21 1.82 23.88 51.15
N VAL A 22 2.64 24.93 51.31
CA VAL A 22 4.02 25.06 50.83
C VAL A 22 5.01 24.44 51.85
N SER A 23 6.04 23.73 51.39
CA SER A 23 7.37 23.74 52.04
C SER A 23 8.43 23.19 51.09
N ALA A 24 9.54 23.90 51.00
CA ALA A 24 10.76 23.51 50.30
C ALA A 24 11.68 22.70 51.24
N ASP A 25 12.29 21.63 50.74
CA ASP A 25 13.72 21.29 50.88
C ASP A 25 14.02 20.00 50.10
N GLY A 26 15.24 19.91 49.56
CA GLY A 26 15.59 18.99 48.47
C GLY A 26 15.94 17.55 48.85
N VAL A 27 16.68 16.93 47.90
CA VAL A 27 17.44 15.68 47.95
C VAL A 27 16.81 14.45 47.25
N GLN A 28 17.38 14.18 46.07
CA GLN A 28 17.74 12.88 45.43
C GLN A 28 16.66 11.82 45.10
N GLN A 29 16.55 11.56 43.79
CA GLN A 29 16.12 10.32 43.13
C GLN A 29 17.05 9.14 43.54
N PRO A 30 16.68 7.83 43.49
CA PRO A 30 15.62 7.17 42.70
C PRO A 30 14.67 6.24 43.50
N PRO A 31 13.63 5.73 42.84
CA PRO A 31 13.46 4.28 42.90
C PRO A 31 13.20 3.67 41.53
N GLY A 32 13.82 2.51 41.29
CA GLY A 32 13.24 1.55 40.37
C GLY A 32 11.93 1.02 40.93
N SER A 33 10.92 0.94 40.08
CA SER A 33 9.78 0.04 40.27
C SER A 33 9.32 -0.40 38.90
N SER A 34 9.52 -1.69 38.63
CA SER A 34 8.80 -2.43 37.62
C SER A 34 7.31 -2.31 37.89
N ASP A 35 6.58 -1.69 36.98
CA ASP A 35 5.18 -2.03 36.75
C ASP A 35 4.99 -2.27 35.26
N SER A 36 4.48 -3.46 34.98
CA SER A 36 4.16 -4.00 33.68
C SER A 36 3.07 -3.17 33.00
N SER A 37 3.43 -2.40 31.97
CA SER A 37 2.56 -2.22 30.82
C SER A 37 3.10 -3.10 29.72
N SER A 38 2.48 -4.27 29.54
CA SER A 38 2.55 -5.04 28.31
C SER A 38 2.17 -4.11 27.17
N GLU A 39 3.17 -3.53 26.54
CA GLU A 39 3.02 -2.83 25.27
C GLU A 39 2.74 -3.94 24.26
N ASP A 40 1.44 -4.22 24.10
CA ASP A 40 0.92 -4.95 22.95
C ASP A 40 1.54 -4.27 21.73
N THR A 41 2.59 -4.89 21.21
CA THR A 41 3.16 -4.54 19.91
C THR A 41 2.10 -5.00 18.93
N ALA A 42 1.07 -4.17 18.74
CA ALA A 42 0.11 -4.31 17.68
C ALA A 42 0.94 -4.24 16.40
N GLU A 43 1.30 -5.41 15.89
CA GLU A 43 2.12 -5.58 14.71
C GLU A 43 1.42 -4.85 13.57
N LYS A 44 1.89 -3.63 13.26
CA LYS A 44 1.27 -2.79 12.25
C LYS A 44 1.30 -3.58 10.94
N ALA A 45 0.11 -3.88 10.41
CA ALA A 45 -0.01 -4.65 9.19
C ALA A 45 0.91 -4.08 8.10
N PRO A 46 1.63 -4.93 7.34
CA PRO A 46 2.58 -4.45 6.36
C PRO A 46 1.86 -3.59 5.31
N SER A 47 2.32 -2.35 5.14
CA SER A 47 1.79 -1.37 4.16
C SER A 47 1.65 -2.00 2.77
N ARG A 48 0.54 -1.75 2.05
CA ARG A 48 0.31 -2.30 0.69
C ARG A 48 1.33 -1.74 -0.31
N PHE A 49 1.65 -0.47 -0.17
CA PHE A 49 2.40 0.32 -1.12
C PHE A 49 3.86 0.47 -0.69
N ILE A 50 4.81 0.04 -1.51
CA ILE A 50 6.24 0.23 -1.24
C ILE A 50 6.74 1.43 -2.00
N ARG A 51 7.15 2.49 -1.29
CA ARG A 51 7.92 3.58 -1.91
C ARG A 51 9.26 3.04 -2.41
N PHE A 52 9.57 3.25 -3.69
CA PHE A 52 10.83 2.75 -4.28
C PHE A 52 11.65 3.80 -5.02
N ALA A 53 11.03 4.92 -5.44
CA ALA A 53 11.72 6.00 -6.13
C ALA A 53 11.01 7.35 -5.89
N GLU A 54 11.71 8.43 -6.23
CA GLU A 54 11.15 9.77 -6.33
C GLU A 54 11.93 10.59 -7.36
N ASP A 55 11.26 11.57 -7.96
CA ASP A 55 11.85 12.61 -8.79
C ASP A 55 11.24 13.98 -8.45
N GLU A 56 11.54 15.01 -9.26
CA GLU A 56 11.04 16.37 -9.05
C GLU A 56 9.50 16.49 -9.15
N SER A 57 8.84 15.54 -9.84
CA SER A 57 7.41 15.56 -10.13
C SER A 57 6.62 14.58 -9.25
N TYR A 58 7.15 13.40 -8.97
CA TYR A 58 6.40 12.29 -8.37
C TYR A 58 7.20 11.49 -7.33
N VAL A 59 6.46 10.89 -6.40
CA VAL A 59 6.93 9.80 -5.54
C VAL A 59 6.25 8.51 -5.99
N TYR A 60 7.04 7.46 -6.18
CA TYR A 60 6.62 6.20 -6.78
C TYR A 60 6.42 5.11 -5.74
N TYR A 61 5.25 4.46 -5.81
CA TYR A 61 4.85 3.38 -4.92
C TYR A 61 4.47 2.12 -5.70
N LEU A 62 5.11 0.99 -5.40
CA LEU A 62 4.76 -0.30 -5.95
C LEU A 62 3.62 -0.94 -5.15
N ASP A 63 2.55 -1.34 -5.84
CA ASP A 63 1.42 -2.03 -5.22
C ASP A 63 1.72 -3.53 -5.05
N LYS A 64 2.01 -3.96 -3.81
CA LYS A 64 2.30 -5.37 -3.54
C LYS A 64 1.12 -6.31 -3.76
N LYS A 65 -0.11 -5.80 -3.63
CA LYS A 65 -1.30 -6.65 -3.59
C LYS A 65 -1.66 -7.15 -4.98
N ASP A 66 -1.53 -6.27 -5.96
CA ASP A 66 -1.96 -6.50 -7.33
C ASP A 66 -0.77 -6.68 -8.30
N SER A 67 0.48 -6.54 -7.82
CA SER A 67 1.70 -6.86 -8.58
C SER A 67 2.25 -8.24 -8.24
N GLY A 68 2.79 -8.95 -9.23
CA GLY A 68 3.40 -10.26 -9.05
C GLY A 68 3.60 -11.03 -10.36
N TRP A 69 4.08 -12.27 -10.23
CA TRP A 69 4.28 -13.14 -11.38
C TRP A 69 2.96 -13.57 -12.01
N VAL A 70 2.85 -13.37 -13.32
CA VAL A 70 1.70 -13.78 -14.14
C VAL A 70 2.16 -14.53 -15.37
N ARG A 71 1.28 -15.39 -15.90
CA ARG A 71 1.53 -16.03 -17.18
C ARG A 71 1.51 -14.98 -18.27
N ARG A 72 2.53 -14.96 -19.12
CA ARG A 72 2.58 -14.05 -20.26
C ARG A 72 1.42 -14.35 -21.21
N PRO A 73 0.62 -13.33 -21.59
CA PRO A 73 -0.53 -13.53 -22.48
C PRO A 73 -0.13 -14.23 -23.79
N TYR A 74 -1.01 -15.13 -24.26
CA TYR A 74 -0.83 -15.90 -25.49
C TYR A 74 0.41 -16.81 -25.56
N THR A 75 1.05 -17.10 -24.42
CA THR A 75 2.15 -18.06 -24.34
C THR A 75 1.88 -19.10 -23.27
N MET A 76 2.34 -20.34 -23.50
CA MET A 76 1.98 -21.44 -22.61
C MET A 76 2.89 -21.57 -21.39
N ASP A 77 4.16 -21.19 -21.53
CA ASP A 77 5.26 -21.55 -20.62
C ASP A 77 6.12 -20.35 -20.18
N LYS A 78 5.74 -19.13 -20.59
CA LYS A 78 6.48 -17.90 -20.24
C LYS A 78 5.76 -17.14 -19.15
N TYR A 79 6.52 -16.67 -18.18
CA TYR A 79 6.05 -15.81 -17.10
C TYR A 79 6.69 -14.43 -17.22
N VAL A 80 5.95 -13.43 -16.76
CA VAL A 80 6.36 -12.02 -16.63
C VAL A 80 5.85 -11.52 -15.29
N ILE A 81 6.33 -10.37 -14.85
CA ILE A 81 5.82 -9.73 -13.63
C ILE A 81 4.84 -8.65 -14.06
N GLU A 82 3.60 -8.73 -13.58
CA GLU A 82 2.65 -7.63 -13.63
C GLU A 82 3.02 -6.64 -12.52
N ALA A 83 3.09 -5.36 -12.84
CA ALA A 83 3.43 -4.30 -11.89
C ALA A 83 2.46 -3.14 -12.00
N TRP A 84 1.89 -2.77 -10.85
CA TRP A 84 1.05 -1.61 -10.65
C TRP A 84 1.80 -0.57 -9.82
N VAL A 85 1.98 0.63 -10.38
CA VAL A 85 2.76 1.71 -9.79
C VAL A 85 1.87 2.91 -9.54
N LYS A 86 1.73 3.30 -8.28
CA LYS A 86 1.05 4.54 -7.87
C LYS A 86 2.08 5.67 -7.86
N MET A 87 1.86 6.69 -8.67
CA MET A 87 2.66 7.91 -8.74
C MET A 87 1.88 9.05 -8.10
N VAL A 88 2.43 9.61 -7.03
CA VAL A 88 1.80 10.71 -6.31
C VAL A 88 2.60 11.98 -6.55
N PRO A 89 1.98 13.09 -6.97
CA PRO A 89 2.67 14.37 -7.10
C PRO A 89 3.51 14.68 -5.87
N TYR A 90 4.74 15.10 -6.07
CA TYR A 90 5.72 15.31 -5.00
C TYR A 90 5.20 16.25 -3.90
N GLU A 91 4.46 17.30 -4.30
CA GLU A 91 3.80 18.24 -3.40
C GLU A 91 2.82 17.58 -2.43
N TYR A 92 2.14 16.51 -2.83
CA TYR A 92 1.21 15.78 -1.97
C TYR A 92 1.92 14.73 -1.13
N ALA A 93 2.87 14.02 -1.73
CA ALA A 93 3.58 12.92 -1.09
C ALA A 93 4.51 13.36 0.05
N THR A 94 4.90 14.63 0.09
CA THR A 94 5.80 15.20 1.11
C THR A 94 5.08 15.82 2.31
N TYR A 95 3.74 15.86 2.31
CA TYR A 95 3.00 16.27 3.50
C TYR A 95 3.20 15.27 4.64
N GLU A 96 3.38 15.78 5.86
CA GLU A 96 3.64 14.96 7.05
C GLU A 96 2.53 13.92 7.34
N MET A 97 1.30 14.23 6.91
CA MET A 97 0.13 13.36 7.10
C MET A 97 -0.18 12.46 5.89
N TYR A 98 0.62 12.51 4.82
CA TYR A 98 0.35 11.70 3.63
C TYR A 98 0.46 10.20 3.95
N SER A 99 -0.54 9.43 3.52
CA SER A 99 -0.54 7.97 3.57
C SER A 99 -0.94 7.41 2.20
N PRO A 100 -0.10 6.59 1.55
CA PRO A 100 -0.45 6.02 0.25
C PRO A 100 -1.69 5.11 0.30
N GLU A 101 -2.07 4.61 1.47
CA GLU A 101 -3.26 3.79 1.71
C GLU A 101 -4.56 4.58 1.89
N ALA A 102 -4.49 5.76 2.50
CA ALA A 102 -5.66 6.49 2.98
C ALA A 102 -5.88 7.85 2.31
N ASP A 103 -4.87 8.36 1.60
CA ASP A 103 -4.92 9.68 0.99
C ASP A 103 -5.65 9.63 -0.36
N ASP A 104 -6.69 10.45 -0.47
CA ASP A 104 -7.56 10.60 -1.65
C ASP A 104 -7.09 11.72 -2.61
N SER A 105 -5.90 12.31 -2.37
CA SER A 105 -5.23 13.24 -3.28
C SER A 105 -5.11 12.69 -4.68
N ARG A 106 -4.91 13.57 -5.65
CA ARG A 106 -4.74 13.14 -7.04
C ARG A 106 -3.47 12.31 -7.18
N TYR A 107 -3.56 11.17 -7.85
CA TYR A 107 -2.42 10.33 -8.20
C TYR A 107 -2.62 9.69 -9.57
N PHE A 108 -1.54 9.21 -10.17
CA PHE A 108 -1.57 8.37 -11.36
C PHE A 108 -1.31 6.92 -10.97
N LEU A 109 -1.93 5.99 -11.69
CA LEU A 109 -1.73 4.56 -11.53
C LEU A 109 -1.33 3.96 -12.86
N GLU A 110 -0.10 3.51 -12.95
CA GLU A 110 0.48 2.90 -14.14
C GLU A 110 0.52 1.38 -14.05
N HIS A 111 0.35 0.74 -15.19
CA HIS A 111 0.38 -0.70 -15.34
C HIS A 111 1.46 -1.13 -16.32
N TYR A 112 2.38 -1.96 -15.85
CA TYR A 112 3.48 -2.53 -16.61
C TYR A 112 3.46 -4.05 -16.62
N LEU A 113 4.01 -4.62 -17.69
CA LEU A 113 4.56 -5.97 -17.69
C LEU A 113 6.08 -5.91 -17.75
N VAL A 114 6.75 -6.66 -16.88
CA VAL A 114 8.20 -6.73 -16.77
C VAL A 114 8.66 -8.14 -17.17
N ASP A 115 9.63 -8.21 -18.07
CA ASP A 115 10.29 -9.44 -18.53
C ASP A 115 11.74 -9.46 -18.01
N PRO A 116 12.00 -10.06 -16.83
CA PRO A 116 13.34 -10.09 -16.25
C PRO A 116 14.35 -10.87 -17.09
N GLN A 117 13.90 -11.90 -17.81
CA GLN A 117 14.77 -12.78 -18.59
C GLN A 117 15.38 -12.04 -19.78
N ASN A 118 14.57 -11.22 -20.45
CA ASN A 118 14.99 -10.49 -21.64
C ASN A 118 15.34 -9.03 -21.38
N LYS A 119 15.26 -8.57 -20.12
CA LYS A 119 15.46 -7.17 -19.71
C LYS A 119 14.59 -6.21 -20.53
N LYS A 120 13.29 -6.48 -20.55
CA LYS A 120 12.30 -5.68 -21.26
C LYS A 120 11.13 -5.33 -20.38
N ILE A 121 10.45 -4.25 -20.74
CA ILE A 121 9.24 -3.78 -20.08
C ILE A 121 8.21 -3.39 -21.13
N GLN A 122 6.93 -3.46 -20.78
CA GLN A 122 5.83 -3.02 -21.64
C GLN A 122 4.84 -2.24 -20.80
N PHE A 123 4.70 -0.95 -21.10
CA PHE A 123 3.65 -0.10 -20.55
C PHE A 123 2.27 -0.47 -21.16
N LEU A 124 1.26 -0.62 -20.31
CA LEU A 124 -0.09 -0.99 -20.71
C LEU A 124 -1.09 0.16 -20.61
N CYS A 125 -1.07 0.91 -19.51
CA CYS A 125 -1.90 2.10 -19.34
C CYS A 125 -1.48 2.93 -18.13
N GLU A 126 -1.94 4.17 -18.13
CA GLU A 126 -1.94 5.09 -16.99
C GLU A 126 -3.38 5.47 -16.68
N ILE A 127 -3.70 5.61 -15.40
CA ILE A 127 -5.00 6.05 -14.89
C ILE A 127 -4.79 7.23 -13.95
N GLU A 128 -5.33 8.38 -14.33
CA GLU A 128 -5.47 9.51 -13.41
C GLU A 128 -6.62 9.23 -12.43
N VAL A 129 -6.33 9.39 -11.15
CA VAL A 129 -7.28 9.19 -10.07
C VAL A 129 -7.39 10.46 -9.26
N GLU A 130 -8.59 11.03 -9.24
CA GLU A 130 -8.94 12.19 -8.43
C GLU A 130 -10.03 11.80 -7.43
N GLY A 131 -9.85 12.15 -6.14
CA GLY A 131 -10.85 11.88 -5.10
C GLY A 131 -10.92 10.39 -4.70
N GLY A 132 -9.77 9.73 -4.61
CA GLY A 132 -9.64 8.40 -4.00
C GLY A 132 -9.71 7.22 -4.98
N ARG A 133 -10.92 6.75 -5.33
CA ARG A 133 -11.10 5.45 -6.01
C ARG A 133 -10.85 5.53 -7.53
N PRO A 134 -10.01 4.65 -8.11
CA PRO A 134 -9.81 4.59 -9.56
C PRO A 134 -11.09 4.20 -10.28
N GLN A 135 -11.39 4.90 -11.38
CA GLN A 135 -12.52 4.59 -12.26
C GLN A 135 -12.09 3.59 -13.33
N ASN A 136 -12.92 2.58 -13.59
CA ASN A 136 -12.70 1.62 -14.68
C ASN A 136 -13.23 2.16 -16.02
N ASN A 137 -12.84 3.38 -16.36
CA ASN A 137 -13.27 4.09 -17.58
C ASN A 137 -12.13 4.18 -18.62
N ILE A 138 -10.92 3.73 -18.27
CA ILE A 138 -9.77 3.74 -19.15
C ILE A 138 -9.69 2.45 -19.97
N LYS A 139 -9.41 2.63 -21.26
CA LYS A 139 -9.13 1.51 -22.17
C LYS A 139 -7.66 1.15 -22.08
N GLN A 140 -7.37 0.10 -21.33
CA GLN A 140 -6.03 -0.48 -21.29
C GLN A 140 -5.58 -0.93 -22.69
N ARG A 141 -4.32 -0.69 -23.03
CA ARG A 141 -3.73 -1.22 -24.26
C ARG A 141 -3.83 -2.74 -24.25
N LYS A 142 -4.28 -3.33 -25.35
CA LYS A 142 -4.21 -4.79 -25.52
C LYS A 142 -2.75 -5.22 -25.51
N TYR A 143 -2.47 -6.33 -24.82
CA TYR A 143 -1.15 -6.95 -24.89
C TYR A 143 -0.74 -7.18 -26.35
N ASP A 144 0.49 -6.77 -26.68
CA ASP A 144 1.13 -7.07 -27.95
C ASP A 144 2.57 -7.53 -27.71
N HIS A 145 3.00 -8.59 -28.40
CA HIS A 145 4.38 -9.05 -28.32
C HIS A 145 5.37 -8.06 -28.95
N LYS A 146 4.91 -7.08 -29.73
CA LYS A 146 5.77 -6.10 -30.41
C LYS A 146 6.09 -4.87 -29.56
N HIS A 147 5.29 -4.59 -28.53
CA HIS A 147 5.46 -3.42 -27.66
C HIS A 147 6.37 -3.70 -26.45
N TRP A 148 7.19 -4.77 -26.51
CA TRP A 148 8.25 -4.96 -25.53
C TRP A 148 9.40 -4.01 -25.86
N GLU A 149 9.63 -3.07 -24.95
CA GLU A 149 10.62 -2.03 -25.11
C GLU A 149 11.92 -2.43 -24.38
N PRO A 150 13.09 -2.09 -24.95
CA PRO A 150 14.34 -2.17 -24.21
C PRO A 150 14.36 -1.13 -23.09
N LEU A 151 15.12 -1.40 -22.03
CA LEU A 151 15.31 -0.41 -20.97
C LEU A 151 16.18 0.74 -21.49
N ILE A 152 15.68 1.95 -21.35
CA ILE A 152 16.43 3.19 -21.63
C ILE A 152 16.99 3.67 -20.29
N PRO A 153 18.31 3.77 -20.11
CA PRO A 153 18.89 4.19 -18.85
C PRO A 153 18.29 5.52 -18.35
N GLU A 154 18.04 5.59 -17.04
CA GLU A 154 17.47 6.78 -16.36
C GLU A 154 16.05 7.15 -16.78
N SER A 155 15.36 6.28 -17.54
CA SER A 155 13.91 6.41 -17.76
C SER A 155 13.10 5.99 -16.54
N VAL A 156 11.82 6.40 -16.52
CA VAL A 156 10.86 5.93 -15.52
C VAL A 156 10.71 4.41 -15.63
N GLU A 157 10.62 3.88 -16.84
CA GLU A 157 10.51 2.45 -17.12
C GLU A 157 11.71 1.65 -16.60
N ASP A 158 12.93 2.19 -16.71
CA ASP A 158 14.15 1.59 -16.17
C ASP A 158 14.11 1.54 -14.64
N THR A 159 13.69 2.63 -14.01
CA THR A 159 13.52 2.72 -12.55
C THR A 159 12.47 1.73 -12.05
N VAL A 160 11.31 1.67 -12.71
CA VAL A 160 10.22 0.72 -12.40
C VAL A 160 10.71 -0.72 -12.60
N TYR A 161 11.37 -1.01 -13.71
CA TYR A 161 11.91 -2.35 -13.99
C TYR A 161 12.82 -2.82 -12.86
N HIS A 162 13.78 -2.00 -12.44
CA HIS A 162 14.74 -2.36 -11.40
C HIS A 162 14.06 -2.57 -10.04
N ALA A 163 13.14 -1.69 -9.64
CA ALA A 163 12.39 -1.87 -8.41
C ALA A 163 11.53 -3.15 -8.39
N VAL A 164 10.88 -3.46 -9.52
CA VAL A 164 10.05 -4.66 -9.68
C VAL A 164 10.91 -5.93 -9.68
N VAL A 165 12.03 -5.93 -10.38
CA VAL A 165 12.97 -7.06 -10.42
C VAL A 165 13.64 -7.29 -9.07
N ASP A 166 14.00 -6.23 -8.35
CA ASP A 166 14.55 -6.37 -6.99
C ASP A 166 13.52 -6.99 -6.03
N LYS A 167 12.24 -6.64 -6.21
CA LYS A 167 11.15 -7.15 -5.37
C LYS A 167 10.73 -8.58 -5.71
N TYR A 168 10.60 -8.89 -7.00
CA TYR A 168 9.97 -10.13 -7.50
C TYR A 168 10.88 -10.98 -8.38
N GLY A 169 11.89 -10.36 -9.01
CA GLY A 169 12.85 -11.02 -9.89
C GLY A 169 13.81 -11.96 -9.15
N LYS A 170 13.89 -11.85 -7.81
CA LYS A 170 14.50 -12.88 -6.98
C LYS A 170 13.59 -14.09 -6.85
N SER A 171 13.74 -14.98 -7.81
CA SER A 171 13.37 -16.39 -7.78
C SER A 171 14.51 -17.12 -8.52
N ASN A 172 15.36 -18.00 -7.99
CA ASN A 172 15.36 -18.79 -6.76
C ASN A 172 16.56 -19.76 -6.74
N GLU A 173 17.47 -19.73 -5.75
CA GLU A 173 18.35 -20.90 -5.51
C GLU A 173 17.58 -22.03 -4.77
N ASP A 174 16.50 -21.69 -4.06
CA ASP A 174 15.69 -22.64 -3.26
C ASP A 174 14.33 -23.02 -3.89
N ASN A 175 14.03 -22.59 -5.11
CA ASN A 175 12.92 -23.14 -5.90
C ASN A 175 13.46 -23.76 -7.19
N THR A 176 14.18 -24.86 -7.00
CA THR A 176 13.93 -26.08 -7.79
C THR A 176 12.42 -26.25 -7.93
N TRP A 177 11.88 -25.70 -9.02
CA TRP A 177 10.58 -25.97 -9.63
C TRP A 177 9.50 -26.46 -8.66
N LYS A 178 8.80 -25.53 -8.02
CA LYS A 178 7.42 -25.83 -7.62
C LYS A 178 6.65 -26.04 -8.92
N THR A 179 6.28 -27.28 -9.17
CA THR A 179 5.52 -27.71 -10.35
C THR A 179 4.33 -26.79 -10.55
N ILE A 180 3.93 -26.60 -11.80
CA ILE A 180 2.79 -25.77 -12.21
C ILE A 180 1.55 -26.06 -11.33
N ASP A 181 1.40 -27.31 -10.88
CA ASP A 181 0.34 -27.75 -9.97
C ASP A 181 0.38 -27.09 -8.57
N GLU A 182 1.54 -26.78 -7.99
CA GLU A 182 1.62 -26.11 -6.67
C GLU A 182 1.30 -24.61 -6.77
N ILE A 183 1.62 -23.97 -7.90
CA ILE A 183 1.24 -22.58 -8.17
C ILE A 183 -0.27 -22.50 -8.39
N ILE A 184 -0.81 -23.45 -9.16
CA ILE A 184 -2.24 -23.58 -9.41
C ILE A 184 -2.99 -23.89 -8.11
N ASP A 185 -2.51 -24.84 -7.29
CA ASP A 185 -3.11 -25.19 -6.01
C ASP A 185 -3.00 -24.06 -4.98
N GLY A 186 -1.89 -23.31 -4.97
CA GLY A 186 -1.76 -22.10 -4.15
C GLY A 186 -2.77 -21.02 -4.56
N LEU A 187 -2.93 -20.79 -5.87
CA LEU A 187 -3.86 -19.80 -6.41
C LEU A 187 -5.33 -20.20 -6.18
N PHE A 188 -5.67 -21.47 -6.40
CA PHE A 188 -7.01 -22.00 -6.13
C PHE A 188 -7.31 -22.05 -4.64
N SER A 189 -6.36 -22.45 -3.80
CA SER A 189 -6.54 -22.47 -2.34
C SER A 189 -6.79 -21.08 -1.78
N VAL A 190 -6.02 -20.07 -2.20
CA VAL A 190 -6.26 -18.67 -1.76
C VAL A 190 -7.60 -18.14 -2.25
N ARG A 191 -8.03 -18.51 -3.47
CA ARG A 191 -9.32 -18.08 -4.03
C ARG A 191 -10.50 -18.78 -3.34
N VAL A 192 -10.39 -20.07 -3.08
CA VAL A 192 -11.39 -20.86 -2.34
C VAL A 192 -11.48 -20.39 -0.90
N LEU A 193 -10.34 -20.14 -0.23
CA LEU A 193 -10.34 -19.65 1.15
C LEU A 193 -10.99 -18.26 1.24
N LYS A 194 -10.75 -17.36 0.28
CA LYS A 194 -11.43 -16.07 0.20
C LYS A 194 -12.94 -16.20 0.00
N GLU A 195 -13.39 -17.13 -0.84
CA GLU A 195 -14.84 -17.38 -1.02
C GLU A 195 -15.46 -18.08 0.20
N VAL A 196 -14.75 -19.00 0.87
CA VAL A 196 -15.22 -19.66 2.10
C VAL A 196 -15.35 -18.67 3.26
N ILE A 197 -14.38 -17.75 3.42
CA ILE A 197 -14.45 -16.66 4.40
C ILE A 197 -15.64 -15.72 4.08
N LYS A 198 -15.87 -15.43 2.80
CA LYS A 198 -16.98 -14.59 2.33
C LYS A 198 -18.35 -15.26 2.49
N MET A 199 -18.42 -16.58 2.51
CA MET A 199 -19.65 -17.38 2.69
C MET A 199 -19.98 -17.69 4.16
N GLY A 200 -19.21 -17.20 5.13
CA GLY A 200 -19.64 -17.13 6.53
C GLY A 200 -19.79 -18.48 7.23
N LYS A 201 -18.70 -19.24 7.35
CA LYS A 201 -18.52 -20.30 8.36
C LYS A 201 -17.06 -20.41 8.78
N ILE A 202 -16.52 -19.35 9.38
CA ILE A 202 -15.54 -19.42 10.48
C ILE A 202 -15.86 -18.24 11.40
#